data_AF-A0A1P8XDF9-F1
#
_entry.id   AF-A0A1P8XDF9-F1
#
_cell.length_a   1.000
_cell.length_b   1.000
_cell.length_c   1.000
_cell.angle_alpha   90.00
_cell.angle_beta   90.00
_cell.angle_gamma   90.00
#
_symmetry.space_group_name_H-M   'P 1'
#
loop_
_entity.id
_entity.type
_entity.pdbx_description
1 polymer ?
#
loop_
_entity_poly.entity_id
_entity_poly.type
_entity_poly.pdbx_seq_one_letter_code
_entity_poly.pdbx_strand_id
1 'polypeptide(L)'
;MSELTILAAEEGGGSSNFLLPNGTFFVVLLIFLITLAVIWKWVVPPVSKVLAEREAMLAKTAADNRKSAEQVAAAQADYDETMAGARSEASSIRDEARTAGRQVIDSKRAEANGVVADTVRQADEQLSAQRSATQTELQSSVDGLSAALASRILGVDVKSGGSS
;
A
#
# COMPACT_ATOMS: atom_id res chain seq x y z
N MET A 1 -90.82 -61.66 28.82
CA MET A 1 -91.47 -60.48 28.20
C MET A 1 -90.37 -59.49 27.82
N SER A 2 -90.53 -58.85 26.65
CA SER A 2 -89.66 -57.87 25.92
C SER A 2 -88.35 -58.42 25.32
N GLU A 3 -88.33 -58.82 24.03
CA GLU A 3 -87.99 -58.01 22.80
C GLU A 3 -86.48 -57.70 22.76
N LEU A 4 -85.58 -58.26 21.92
CA LEU A 4 -85.52 -58.55 20.48
C LEU A 4 -85.70 -57.34 19.56
N THR A 5 -84.62 -56.57 19.39
CA THR A 5 -84.42 -55.70 18.22
C THR A 5 -82.93 -55.47 17.96
N ILE A 6 -82.24 -56.50 17.47
CA ILE A 6 -81.07 -56.29 16.60
C ILE A 6 -81.66 -55.93 15.25
N LEU A 7 -81.33 -54.72 14.80
CA LEU A 7 -81.74 -54.16 13.52
C LEU A 7 -81.27 -55.09 12.40
N ALA A 8 -82.22 -55.79 11.81
CA ALA A 8 -82.03 -56.56 10.60
C ALA A 8 -81.56 -55.63 9.48
N ALA A 9 -80.45 -55.99 8.85
CA ALA A 9 -80.11 -55.50 7.54
C ALA A 9 -81.24 -55.94 6.59
N GLU A 10 -81.99 -54.97 6.09
CA GLU A 10 -82.96 -55.19 5.04
C GLU A 10 -82.19 -55.35 3.72
N GLU A 11 -82.04 -56.60 3.28
CA GLU A 11 -81.77 -56.92 1.88
C GLU A 11 -82.98 -56.52 1.04
N GLY A 12 -82.74 -55.75 -0.02
CA GLY A 12 -83.76 -55.33 -0.97
C GLY A 12 -83.23 -55.26 -2.41
N GLY A 13 -82.98 -56.42 -3.01
CA GLY A 13 -83.41 -56.73 -4.39
C GLY A 13 -82.59 -56.23 -5.59
N GLY A 14 -81.89 -57.18 -6.24
CA GLY A 14 -81.54 -57.13 -7.66
C GLY A 14 -80.14 -57.68 -7.92
N SER A 15 -80.04 -58.72 -8.76
CA SER A 15 -78.77 -59.26 -9.30
C SER A 15 -78.06 -58.23 -10.18
N SER A 16 -77.58 -57.14 -9.57
CA SER A 16 -76.76 -56.13 -10.21
C SER A 16 -75.32 -56.62 -10.11
N ASN A 17 -74.82 -57.17 -11.22
CA ASN A 17 -73.44 -57.59 -11.34
C ASN A 17 -72.54 -56.35 -11.19
N PHE A 18 -71.92 -56.16 -10.02
CA PHE A 18 -71.10 -54.99 -9.67
C PHE A 18 -69.88 -54.79 -10.58
N LEU A 19 -69.47 -55.83 -11.31
CA LEU A 19 -68.38 -55.76 -12.29
C LEU A 19 -68.83 -55.22 -13.65
N LEU A 20 -70.14 -55.14 -13.92
CA LEU A 20 -70.66 -54.54 -15.15
C LEU A 20 -70.66 -53.01 -15.02
N PRO A 21 -69.90 -52.29 -15.86
CA PRO A 21 -69.88 -50.84 -15.82
C PRO A 21 -71.28 -50.28 -16.10
N ASN A 22 -71.78 -49.44 -15.21
CA ASN A 22 -73.02 -48.69 -15.40
C ASN A 22 -72.71 -47.28 -15.96
N GLY A 23 -73.74 -46.51 -16.33
CA GLY A 23 -73.58 -45.15 -16.89
C GLY A 23 -72.81 -44.17 -16.00
N THR A 24 -72.58 -44.50 -14.72
CA THR A 24 -71.74 -43.70 -13.82
C THR A 24 -70.29 -43.64 -14.29
N PHE A 25 -69.79 -44.65 -15.04
CA PHE A 25 -68.44 -44.65 -15.59
C PHE A 25 -68.17 -43.40 -16.44
N PHE A 26 -69.10 -43.01 -17.31
CA PHE A 26 -68.95 -41.82 -18.17
C PHE A 26 -69.01 -40.52 -17.35
N VAL A 27 -69.84 -40.47 -16.31
CA VAL A 27 -69.94 -39.31 -15.41
C VAL A 27 -68.64 -39.14 -14.61
N VAL A 28 -68.11 -40.23 -14.05
CA VAL A 28 -66.83 -40.23 -13.33
C VAL A 28 -65.68 -39.85 -14.25
N LEU A 29 -65.65 -40.37 -15.48
CA LEU A 29 -64.64 -40.02 -16.48
C LEU A 29 -64.70 -38.53 -16.85
N LEU A 30 -65.90 -37.97 -17.00
CA LEU A 30 -66.08 -36.55 -17.28
C LEU A 30 -65.57 -35.67 -16.13
N ILE A 31 -65.92 -36.01 -14.88
CA ILE A 31 -65.43 -35.28 -13.70
C ILE A 31 -63.91 -35.39 -13.59
N PHE A 32 -63.35 -36.58 -13.82
CA PHE A 32 -61.91 -36.80 -13.82
C PHE A 32 -61.20 -35.92 -14.86
N LEU A 33 -61.72 -35.84 -16.10
CA LEU A 33 -61.17 -34.99 -17.15
C LEU A 33 -61.24 -33.50 -16.79
N ILE A 34 -62.34 -33.04 -16.19
CA ILE A 34 -62.47 -31.67 -15.72
C ILE A 34 -61.44 -31.39 -14.61
N THR A 35 -61.31 -32.26 -13.61
CA THR A 35 -60.32 -32.11 -12.54
C THR A 35 -58.89 -32.14 -13.09
N LEU A 36 -58.59 -33.02 -14.04
CA LEU A 36 -57.28 -33.11 -14.69
C LEU A 36 -56.97 -31.82 -15.46
N ALA A 37 -57.94 -31.26 -16.20
CA ALA A 37 -57.78 -29.98 -16.88
C ALA A 37 -57.52 -28.83 -15.90
N VAL A 38 -58.22 -28.81 -14.75
CA VAL A 38 -57.98 -27.82 -13.68
C VAL A 38 -56.57 -27.97 -13.10
N ILE A 39 -56.15 -29.18 -12.73
CA ILE A 39 -54.80 -29.43 -12.17
C ILE A 39 -53.73 -29.02 -13.19
N TRP A 40 -53.87 -29.44 -14.45
CA TRP A 40 -52.89 -29.16 -15.48
C TRP A 40 -52.77 -27.66 -15.78
N LYS A 41 -53.89 -26.93 -15.76
CA LYS A 41 -53.91 -25.49 -16.05
C LYS A 41 -53.56 -24.61 -14.84
N TRP A 42 -53.92 -25.02 -13.62
CA TRP A 42 -53.83 -24.17 -12.43
C TRP A 42 -52.82 -24.63 -11.39
N VAL A 43 -52.53 -25.93 -11.27
CA VAL A 43 -51.63 -26.45 -10.22
C VAL A 43 -50.23 -26.69 -10.76
N VAL A 44 -50.10 -27.30 -11.94
CA VAL A 44 -48.79 -27.61 -12.53
C VAL A 44 -47.95 -26.36 -12.81
N PRO A 45 -48.50 -25.28 -13.43
CA PRO A 45 -47.69 -24.09 -13.74
C PRO A 45 -47.09 -23.38 -12.52
N PRO A 46 -47.83 -23.07 -11.43
CA PRO A 46 -47.23 -22.42 -10.26
C PRO A 46 -46.24 -23.33 -9.53
N VAL A 47 -46.50 -24.64 -9.45
CA VAL A 47 -45.56 -25.59 -8.83
C VAL A 47 -44.25 -25.65 -9.62
N SER A 48 -44.33 -25.79 -10.94
CA SER A 48 -43.15 -25.78 -11.82
C SER A 48 -42.38 -24.47 -11.72
N LYS A 49 -43.08 -23.33 -11.64
CA LYS A 49 -42.45 -22.01 -11.48
C LYS A 49 -41.68 -21.93 -10.16
N VAL A 50 -42.26 -22.37 -9.05
CA VAL A 50 -41.60 -22.34 -7.73
C VAL A 50 -40.38 -23.25 -7.70
N LEU A 51 -40.45 -24.43 -8.32
CA LEU A 51 -39.29 -25.33 -8.43
C LEU A 51 -38.16 -24.70 -9.25
N ALA A 52 -38.48 -24.14 -10.42
CA ALA A 52 -37.50 -23.45 -11.26
C ALA A 52 -36.89 -22.22 -10.54
N GLU A 53 -37.68 -21.47 -9.79
CA GLU A 53 -37.20 -20.33 -9.01
C GLU A 53 -36.26 -20.78 -7.88
N ARG A 54 -36.58 -21.88 -7.19
CA ARG A 54 -35.68 -22.46 -6.17
C ARG A 54 -34.35 -22.92 -6.77
N GLU A 55 -34.39 -23.63 -7.90
CA GLU A 55 -33.18 -24.05 -8.61
C GLU A 55 -32.35 -22.84 -9.07
N ALA A 56 -33.00 -21.83 -9.64
CA ALA A 56 -32.36 -20.59 -10.07
C ALA A 56 -31.74 -19.83 -8.90
N MET A 57 -32.42 -19.75 -7.75
CA MET A 57 -31.84 -19.13 -6.54
C MET A 57 -30.62 -19.89 -6.06
N LEU A 58 -30.65 -21.23 -5.99
CA LEU A 58 -29.49 -22.03 -5.59
C LEU A 58 -28.31 -21.84 -6.54
N ALA A 59 -28.56 -21.89 -7.85
CA ALA A 59 -27.54 -21.67 -8.87
C ALA A 59 -26.97 -20.24 -8.78
N LYS A 60 -27.82 -19.24 -8.60
CA LYS A 60 -27.43 -17.85 -8.42
C LYS A 60 -26.60 -17.65 -7.17
N THR A 61 -27.02 -18.16 -6.02
CA THR A 61 -26.25 -18.06 -4.77
C THR A 61 -24.88 -18.74 -4.90
N ALA A 62 -24.81 -19.90 -5.55
CA ALA A 62 -23.52 -20.56 -5.80
C ALA A 62 -22.61 -19.73 -6.72
N ALA A 63 -23.17 -19.15 -7.78
CA ALA A 63 -22.43 -18.27 -8.70
C ALA A 63 -21.97 -16.97 -8.01
N ASP A 64 -22.85 -16.31 -7.25
CA ASP A 64 -22.56 -15.09 -6.51
C ASP A 64 -21.50 -15.32 -5.43
N ASN A 65 -21.53 -16.48 -4.75
CA ASN A 65 -20.49 -16.87 -3.80
C ASN A 65 -19.13 -17.06 -4.47
N ARG A 66 -19.07 -17.77 -5.61
CA ARG A 66 -17.83 -17.92 -6.38
C ARG A 66 -17.30 -16.58 -6.86
N LYS A 67 -18.16 -15.76 -7.45
CA LYS A 67 -17.79 -14.43 -7.93
C LYS A 67 -17.33 -13.51 -6.80
N SER A 68 -17.93 -13.60 -5.62
CA SER A 68 -17.48 -12.86 -4.44
C SER A 68 -16.10 -13.34 -3.98
N ALA A 69 -15.86 -14.64 -3.94
CA ALA A 69 -14.56 -15.21 -3.59
C ALA A 69 -13.46 -14.80 -4.59
N GLU A 70 -13.76 -14.85 -5.89
CA GLU A 70 -12.86 -14.41 -6.96
C GLU A 70 -12.54 -12.91 -6.84
N GLN A 71 -13.54 -12.06 -6.58
CA GLN A 71 -13.33 -10.63 -6.39
C GLN A 71 -12.46 -10.32 -5.17
N VAL A 72 -12.67 -11.04 -4.06
CA VAL A 72 -11.84 -10.87 -2.85
C VAL A 72 -10.41 -11.31 -3.15
N ALA A 73 -10.22 -12.45 -3.81
CA ALA A 73 -8.89 -12.94 -4.17
C ALA A 73 -8.17 -11.97 -5.13
N ALA A 74 -8.87 -11.43 -6.13
CA ALA A 74 -8.33 -10.43 -7.04
C ALA A 74 -7.95 -9.12 -6.29
N ALA A 75 -8.83 -8.60 -5.44
CA ALA A 75 -8.56 -7.41 -4.66
C ALA A 75 -7.37 -7.60 -3.69
N GLN A 76 -7.23 -8.80 -3.11
CA GLN A 76 -6.09 -9.15 -2.27
C GLN A 76 -4.77 -9.16 -3.09
N ALA A 77 -4.80 -9.76 -4.28
CA ALA A 77 -3.64 -9.80 -5.17
C ALA A 77 -3.23 -8.39 -5.63
N ASP A 78 -4.18 -7.56 -6.06
CA ASP A 78 -3.94 -6.16 -6.46
C ASP A 78 -3.38 -5.33 -5.30
N TYR A 79 -3.90 -5.55 -4.08
CA TYR A 79 -3.39 -4.90 -2.88
C TYR A 79 -1.94 -5.30 -2.58
N ASP A 80 -1.64 -6.60 -2.61
CA ASP A 80 -0.30 -7.12 -2.35
C ASP A 80 0.70 -6.65 -3.40
N GLU A 81 0.32 -6.61 -4.68
CA GLU A 81 1.12 -6.05 -5.77
C GLU A 81 1.38 -4.56 -5.56
N THR A 82 0.35 -3.78 -5.26
CA THR A 82 0.46 -2.34 -4.98
C THR A 82 1.39 -2.07 -3.80
N MET A 83 1.26 -2.85 -2.71
CA MET A 83 2.11 -2.72 -1.53
C MET A 83 3.57 -3.14 -1.81
N ALA A 84 3.78 -4.17 -2.63
CA ALA A 84 5.12 -4.56 -3.07
C ALA A 84 5.77 -3.48 -3.94
N GLY A 85 5.01 -2.92 -4.89
CA GLY A 85 5.43 -1.79 -5.71
C GLY A 85 5.82 -0.57 -4.88
N ALA A 86 4.95 -0.15 -3.95
CA ALA A 86 5.21 0.97 -3.06
C ALA A 86 6.44 0.76 -2.17
N ARG A 87 6.68 -0.47 -1.67
CA ARG A 87 7.89 -0.79 -0.89
C ARG A 87 9.16 -0.71 -1.73
N SER A 88 9.10 -1.17 -2.99
CA SER A 88 10.21 -1.09 -3.94
C SER A 88 10.54 0.37 -4.26
N GLU A 89 9.54 1.16 -4.61
CA GLU A 89 9.69 2.60 -4.90
C GLU A 89 10.24 3.36 -3.70
N ALA A 90 9.71 3.11 -2.50
CA ALA A 90 10.25 3.70 -1.27
C ALA A 90 11.72 3.31 -1.02
N SER A 91 12.14 2.11 -1.43
CA SER A 91 13.55 1.72 -1.36
C SER A 91 14.40 2.48 -2.37
N SER A 92 13.94 2.59 -3.62
CA SER A 92 14.62 3.38 -4.66
C SER A 92 14.81 4.83 -4.21
N ILE A 93 13.75 5.47 -3.72
CA ILE A 93 13.82 6.86 -3.23
C ILE A 93 14.83 7.01 -2.09
N ARG A 94 14.88 6.06 -1.15
CA ARG A 94 15.87 6.09 -0.06
C ARG A 94 17.30 5.95 -0.58
N ASP A 95 17.53 5.07 -1.54
CA ASP A 95 18.86 4.81 -2.09
C ASP A 95 19.33 5.95 -2.99
N GLU A 96 18.42 6.56 -3.75
CA GLU A 96 18.65 7.80 -4.51
C GLU A 96 19.00 8.96 -3.56
N ALA A 97 18.21 9.17 -2.50
CA ALA A 97 18.47 10.21 -1.51
C ALA A 97 19.81 10.01 -0.79
N ARG A 98 20.18 8.76 -0.47
CA ARG A 98 21.50 8.43 0.10
C ARG A 98 22.63 8.74 -0.88
N THR A 99 22.45 8.40 -2.15
CA THR A 99 23.47 8.64 -3.19
C THR A 99 23.66 10.13 -3.44
N ALA A 100 22.56 10.86 -3.62
CA ALA A 100 22.58 12.31 -3.75
C ALA A 100 23.19 12.99 -2.52
N GLY A 101 22.80 12.54 -1.31
CA GLY A 101 23.37 13.06 -0.07
C GLY A 101 24.89 12.85 0.04
N ARG A 102 25.40 11.68 -0.37
CA ARG A 102 26.85 11.41 -0.43
C ARG A 102 27.55 12.32 -1.42
N GLN A 103 26.99 12.52 -2.62
CA GLN A 103 27.55 13.43 -3.62
C GLN A 103 27.59 14.89 -3.13
N VAL A 104 26.55 15.33 -2.42
CA VAL A 104 26.53 16.67 -1.79
C VAL A 104 27.61 16.78 -0.73
N ILE A 105 27.78 15.77 0.13
CA ILE A 105 28.83 15.78 1.15
C ILE A 105 30.21 15.82 0.49
N ASP A 106 30.47 14.97 -0.50
CA ASP A 106 31.76 14.88 -1.17
C ASP A 106 32.10 16.17 -1.92
N SER A 107 31.13 16.75 -2.65
CA SER A 107 31.32 18.05 -3.32
C SER A 107 31.61 19.18 -2.33
N LYS A 108 30.87 19.26 -1.23
CA LYS A 108 31.10 20.27 -0.19
C LYS A 108 32.46 20.09 0.51
N ARG A 109 32.90 18.85 0.69
CA ARG A 109 34.22 18.54 1.25
C ARG A 109 35.35 18.94 0.29
N ALA A 110 35.18 18.68 -1.00
CA ALA A 110 36.13 19.12 -2.03
C ALA A 110 36.22 20.65 -2.11
N GLU A 111 35.08 21.34 -2.09
CA GLU A 111 35.00 22.81 -2.03
C GLU A 111 35.73 23.35 -0.79
N ALA A 112 35.43 22.81 0.40
CA ALA A 112 36.09 23.22 1.64
C ALA A 112 37.60 22.99 1.61
N ASN A 113 38.06 21.85 1.08
CA ASN A 113 39.49 21.58 0.93
C ASN A 113 40.18 22.58 -0.01
N GLY A 114 39.50 23.00 -1.09
CA GLY A 114 39.98 24.05 -1.99
C GLY A 114 40.13 25.40 -1.28
N VAL A 115 39.10 25.81 -0.53
CA VAL A 115 39.13 27.05 0.27
C VAL A 115 40.24 27.02 1.31
N VAL A 116 40.44 25.89 1.99
CA VAL A 116 41.54 25.72 2.96
C VAL A 116 42.90 25.84 2.26
N ALA A 117 43.09 25.19 1.12
CA ALA A 117 44.35 25.26 0.36
C ALA A 117 44.67 26.70 -0.09
N ASP A 118 43.66 27.43 -0.59
CA ASP A 118 43.83 28.84 -0.96
C ASP A 118 44.13 29.73 0.24
N THR A 119 43.45 29.49 1.37
CA THR A 119 43.67 30.25 2.62
C THR A 119 45.10 30.05 3.13
N VAL A 120 45.60 28.81 3.13
CA VAL A 120 46.98 28.49 3.53
C VAL A 120 47.98 29.17 2.60
N ARG A 121 47.78 29.09 1.28
CA ARG A 121 48.63 29.76 0.31
C ARG A 121 48.70 31.27 0.54
N GLN A 122 47.56 31.92 0.75
CA GLN A 122 47.50 33.35 1.04
C GLN A 122 48.20 33.69 2.37
N ALA A 123 48.04 32.85 3.40
CA ALA A 123 48.72 33.04 4.68
C ALA A 123 50.25 32.91 4.55
N ASP A 124 50.74 31.95 3.76
CA ASP A 124 52.18 31.80 3.48
C ASP A 124 52.73 32.99 2.68
N GLU A 125 52.00 33.48 1.69
CA GLU A 125 52.35 34.70 0.93
C GLU A 125 52.45 35.92 1.85
N GLN A 126 51.45 36.12 2.73
CA GLN A 126 51.45 37.21 3.72
C GLN A 126 52.60 37.08 4.72
N LEU A 127 52.85 35.88 5.24
CA LEU A 127 53.93 35.63 6.19
C LEU A 127 55.31 35.88 5.57
N SER A 128 55.50 35.50 4.31
CA SER A 128 56.74 35.77 3.57
C SER A 128 56.97 37.28 3.37
N ALA A 129 55.92 38.02 3.00
CA ALA A 129 55.97 39.47 2.86
C ALA A 129 56.27 40.16 4.21
N GLN A 130 55.62 39.72 5.29
CA GLN A 130 55.82 40.25 6.64
C GLN A 130 57.24 39.97 7.15
N ARG A 131 57.78 38.77 6.93
CA ARG A 131 59.18 38.43 7.24
C ARG A 131 60.16 39.35 6.51
N SER A 132 59.95 39.60 5.22
CA SER A 132 60.81 40.48 4.42
C SER A 132 60.79 41.92 4.92
N ALA A 133 59.60 42.44 5.28
CA ALA A 133 59.44 43.76 5.86
C ALA A 133 60.13 43.87 7.24
N THR A 134 59.89 42.92 8.14
CA THR A 134 60.51 42.87 9.46
C THR A 134 62.03 42.74 9.37
N GLN A 135 62.56 41.96 8.42
CA GLN A 135 64.00 41.84 8.23
C GLN A 135 64.62 43.18 7.80
N THR A 136 63.97 43.92 6.91
CA THR A 136 64.40 45.27 6.51
C THR A 136 64.41 46.24 7.71
N GLU A 137 63.39 46.18 8.56
CA GLU A 137 63.27 46.99 9.77
C GLU A 137 64.28 46.62 10.86
N LEU A 138 64.59 45.32 11.02
CA LEU A 138 65.63 44.85 11.92
C LEU A 138 67.03 45.29 11.44
N GLN A 139 67.27 45.29 10.12
CA GLN A 139 68.52 45.75 9.53
C GLN A 139 68.77 47.24 9.86
N SER A 140 67.76 48.10 9.70
CA SER A 140 67.87 49.53 10.03
C SER A 140 68.01 49.77 11.54
N SER A 141 67.38 48.92 12.36
CA SER A 141 67.46 49.01 13.82
C SER A 141 68.79 48.51 14.39
N VAL A 142 69.48 47.59 13.70
CA VAL A 142 70.78 47.02 14.11
C VAL A 142 71.87 48.09 14.20
N ASP A 143 71.91 49.04 13.27
CA ASP A 143 72.91 50.11 13.27
C ASP A 143 72.74 51.03 14.49
N GLY A 144 71.48 51.38 14.81
CA GLY A 144 71.14 52.17 15.99
C GLY A 144 71.44 51.45 17.30
N LEU A 145 71.12 50.15 17.39
CA LEU A 145 71.40 49.32 18.56
C LEU A 145 72.91 49.09 18.75
N SER A 146 73.67 48.93 17.67
CA SER A 146 75.12 48.76 17.70
C SER A 146 75.82 50.04 18.16
N ALA A 147 75.36 51.21 17.69
CA ALA A 147 75.85 52.51 18.17
C ALA A 147 75.52 52.72 19.66
N ALA A 148 74.32 52.37 20.10
CA ALA A 148 73.92 52.45 21.51
C ALA A 148 74.77 51.52 22.40
N LEU A 149 75.08 50.30 21.95
CA LEU A 149 75.94 49.35 22.65
C LEU A 149 77.39 49.85 22.73
N ALA A 150 77.92 50.39 21.62
CA ALA A 150 79.27 50.94 21.56
C ALA A 150 79.45 52.13 22.52
N SER A 151 78.52 53.09 22.55
CA SER A 151 78.53 54.20 23.51
C SER A 151 78.50 53.71 24.97
N ARG A 152 77.78 52.61 25.25
CA ARG A 152 77.66 52.06 26.61
C ARG A 152 78.88 51.29 27.09
N ILE A 153 79.62 50.64 26.18
CA ILE A 153 80.91 49.97 26.48
C ILE A 153 82.04 50.98 26.59
N LEU A 154 82.06 52.02 25.75
CA LEU A 154 83.12 53.03 25.71
C LEU A 154 82.96 54.11 26.81
N GLY A 155 81.77 54.25 27.40
CA GLY A 155 81.51 55.17 28.51
C GLY A 155 81.45 56.66 28.11
N VAL A 156 81.47 56.98 26.81
CA VAL A 156 81.40 58.34 26.26
C VAL A 156 80.53 58.35 25.00
N ASP A 157 79.72 59.40 24.86
CA ASP A 157 78.72 59.56 23.81
C ASP A 157 79.37 59.83 22.43
N VAL A 158 79.24 58.91 21.46
CA VAL A 158 79.99 58.95 20.18
C VAL A 158 79.41 59.93 19.15
N LYS A 159 78.43 60.78 19.49
CA LYS A 159 77.81 61.70 18.51
C LYS A 159 78.65 62.96 18.15
N SER A 160 79.92 63.02 18.50
CA SER A 160 80.77 64.20 18.25
C SER A 160 82.16 63.79 17.72
N GLY A 161 82.29 63.66 16.40
CA GLY A 161 83.60 63.47 15.77
C GLY A 161 83.52 63.23 14.27
N GLY A 162 83.21 64.28 13.48
CA GLY A 162 83.21 64.19 12.03
C GLY A 162 82.68 65.45 11.34
N SER A 163 83.32 66.59 11.58
CA SER A 163 83.24 67.76 10.70
C SER A 163 84.56 67.92 9.95
N SER A 164 84.53 67.70 8.64
CA SER A 164 85.40 68.26 7.57
C SER A 164 85.02 67.60 6.26
#